data_AF-A0A1A6GNU5-F1
#
_entry.id   AF-A0A1A6GNU5-F1
#
_cell.length_a   1.000
_cell.length_b   1.000
_cell.length_c   1.000
_cell.angle_alpha   90.00
_cell.angle_beta   90.00
_cell.angle_gamma   90.00
#
_symmetry.space_group_name_H-M   'P 1'
#
loop_
_entity.id
_entity.type
_entity.pdbx_description
1 polymer ?
#
loop_
_entity_poly.entity_id
_entity_poly.type
_entity_poly.pdbx_seq_one_letter_code
_entity_poly.pdbx_strand_id
1 'polypeptide(L)' 'MKLNISFQGNSCQKFIELNDECTVCKFYEKHMATEVAADALDEERKDY' A
#
# COMPACT_ATOMS: atom_id res chain seq x y z
N MET A 1 0.09 -7.59 -7.80
CA MET A 1 -0.15 -6.20 -8.27
C MET A 1 0.99 -5.29 -7.81
N LYS A 2 1.29 -4.20 -8.53
CA LYS A 2 2.32 -3.22 -8.14
C LYS A 2 1.66 -1.92 -7.67
N LEU A 3 1.89 -1.53 -6.42
CA LEU A 3 1.34 -0.32 -5.83
C LEU A 3 2.39 0.80 -5.85
N ASN A 4 2.02 2.00 -6.29
CA ASN A 4 2.86 3.20 -6.19
C ASN A 4 2.44 4.02 -4.97
N ILE A 5 3.38 4.30 -4.07
CA ILE A 5 3.15 5.11 -2.88
C ILE A 5 4.03 6.36 -2.97
N SER A 6 3.39 7.53 -2.97
CA SER A 6 4.03 8.83 -2.89
C SER A 6 3.96 9.36 -1.46
N PHE A 7 5.08 9.85 -0.93
CA PHE A 7 5.09 10.52 0.36
C PHE A 7 4.87 12.02 0.16
N GLN A 8 3.94 12.65 0.90
CA GLN A 8 3.56 14.05 0.62
C GLN A 8 4.63 15.08 1.06
N GLY A 9 5.59 14.67 1.91
CA GLY A 9 6.65 15.53 2.44
C GLY A 9 7.97 15.52 1.68
N ASN A 10 8.16 14.61 0.72
CA ASN A 10 9.31 14.58 -0.18
C ASN A 10 8.82 14.19 -1.58
N SER A 11 9.50 14.57 -2.65
CA SER A 11 9.08 14.16 -4.00
C SER A 11 9.39 12.68 -4.29
N CYS A 12 9.56 11.85 -3.27
CA CYS A 12 9.94 10.46 -3.43
C CYS A 12 8.70 9.58 -3.59
N GLN A 13 8.87 8.55 -4.40
CA GLN A 13 7.89 7.51 -4.64
C GLN A 13 8.56 6.16 -4.44
N LYS A 14 7.82 5.19 -3.89
CA LYS A 14 8.28 3.82 -3.72
C LYS A 14 7.24 2.87 -4.30
N PHE A 15 7.72 1.79 -4.91
CA PHE A 15 6.86 0.70 -5.36
C PHE A 15 6.81 -0.41 -4.32
N ILE A 16 5.63 -0.99 -4.13
CA ILE A 16 5.43 -2.20 -3.33
C ILE A 16 4.81 -3.27 -4.23
N GLU A 17 5.41 -4.46 -4.22
CA GLU A 17 4.84 -5.64 -4.87
C GLU A 17 3.89 -6.34 -3.91
N LEU A 18 2.60 -6.35 -4.24
CA LEU A 18 1.58 -7.10 -3.52
C LEU A 18 1.36 -8.42 -4.27
N ASN A 19 1.98 -9.49 -3.79
CA ASN A 19 1.79 -10.83 -4.36
C ASN A 19 0.73 -11.65 -3.61
N ASP A 20 0.33 -11.21 -2.42
CA ASP A 20 -0.64 -11.92 -1.59
C ASP A 20 -2.08 -11.53 -1.97
N GLU A 21 -2.93 -12.53 -2.20
CA GLU A 21 -4.32 -12.33 -2.62
C GLU A 21 -5.16 -11.63 -1.54
N CYS A 22 -4.89 -11.89 -0.25
CA CYS A 22 -5.59 -11.24 0.86
C CYS A 22 -5.29 -9.74 0.94
N THR A 23 -4.05 -9.34 0.65
CA THR A 23 -3.68 -7.91 0.57
C THR A 23 -4.31 -7.21 -0.63
N VAL A 24 -4.42 -7.88 -1.78
CA VAL A 24 -5.03 -7.32 -3.00
C VAL A 24 -6.54 -7.15 -2.85
N CYS A 25 -7.24 -8.10 -2.21
CA CYS A 25 -8.68 -8.02 -1.98
C CYS A 25 -9.12 -6.77 -1.23
N LYS A 26 -8.30 -6.24 -0.32
CA LYS A 26 -8.62 -5.01 0.46
C LYS A 26 -8.73 -3.76 -0.42
N PHE A 27 -8.11 -3.76 -1.59
CA PHE A 27 -8.16 -2.64 -2.54
C PHE A 27 -9.28 -2.76 -3.56
N TYR A 28 -9.85 -3.96 -3.77
CA TYR A 28 -10.76 -4.21 -4.89
C TYR A 28 -12.09 -3.43 -4.78
N GLU A 29 -12.60 -3.23 -3.56
CA GLU A 29 -13.86 -2.53 -3.31
C GLU A 29 -13.69 -1.04 -2.94
N LYS A 30 -12.45 -0.54 -2.90
CA LYS A 30 -12.18 0.83 -2.45
C LYS A 30 -12.27 1.79 -3.63
N HIS A 31 -13.05 2.87 -3.46
CA HIS A 31 -13.07 3.98 -4.41
C HIS A 31 -11.76 4.78 -4.36
N MET A 32 -11.43 5.45 -5.47
CA MET A 32 -10.31 6.40 -5.52
C MET A 32 -10.43 7.44 -4.39
N ALA A 33 -9.29 7.85 -3.82
CA ALA A 33 -9.19 8.79 -2.68
C ALA A 33 -9.74 8.28 -1.33
N THR A 34 -9.98 6.97 -1.19
CA THR A 34 -10.29 6.38 0.12
C THR A 34 -8.99 6.13 0.91
N GLU A 35 -8.95 6.57 2.17
CA GLU A 35 -7.85 6.24 3.08
C GLU A 35 -7.91 4.75 3.47
N VAL A 36 -6.75 4.07 3.42
CA VAL A 36 -6.61 2.65 3.77
C VAL A 36 -5.48 2.52 4.80
N ALA A 37 -5.76 1.83 5.91
CA ALA A 37 -4.76 1.59 6.95
C ALA A 37 -3.61 0.72 6.43
N ALA A 38 -2.37 1.13 6.72
CA ALA A 38 -1.17 0.43 6.28
C ALA A 38 -0.88 -0.85 7.07
N ASP A 39 -1.50 -1.04 8.24
CA ASP A 39 -1.33 -2.24 9.10
C ASP A 39 -1.68 -3.54 8.36
N ALA A 40 -2.52 -3.43 7.34
CA ALA A 40 -2.96 -4.51 6.48
C ALA A 40 -1.98 -4.88 5.36
N LEU A 41 -0.97 -4.05 5.11
CA LEU A 41 0.07 -4.22 4.09
C LEU A 41 1.33 -4.87 4.67
N ASP A 42 1.30 -5.26 5.95
CA ASP A 42 2.49 -5.51 6.75
C ASP A 42 2.63 -6.95 7.24
N GLU A 43 3.50 -7.72 6.58
CA GLU A 43 4.35 -8.73 7.24
C GLU A 43 5.82 -8.25 7.29
N GLU A 44 6.16 -7.12 6.64
CA GLU A 44 7.54 -6.62 6.50
C GLU A 44 7.65 -5.08 6.50
N ARG A 45 7.09 -4.39 7.50
CA ARG A 45 7.63 -3.11 7.99
C ARG A 45 7.97 -3.28 9.45
N LYS A 46 8.93 -4.17 9.70
CA LYS A 46 9.84 -3.99 10.82
C LYS A 46 10.57 -2.67 10.63
N ASP A 47 10.16 -1.71 11.46
CA ASP A 47 10.92 -0.55 11.95
C ASP A 47 11.89 0.12 10.97
N TYR A 48 11.46 1.27 10.44
CA TYR A 48 12.36 2.39 10.15
C TYR A 48 11.94 3.59 10.99
#